data_AF-A0AAD0E5E3-F1
#
_entry.id   AF-A0AAD0E5E3-F1
#
_cell.length_a   1.000
_cell.length_b   1.000
_cell.length_c   1.000
_cell.angle_alpha   90.00
_cell.angle_beta   90.00
_cell.angle_gamma   90.00
#
_symmetry.space_group_name_H-M   'P 1'
#
loop_
_entity.id
_entity.type
_entity.pdbx_description
1 polymer ?
#
loop_
_entity_poly.entity_id
_entity_poly.type
_entity_poly.pdbx_seq_one_letter_code
_entity_poly.pdbx_strand_id
1 'polypeptide(L)'
;MFTWFRHRAIDRELTQILDEHERVRSDASLIRDFLLQVLADNRDGVEKFSDEALADAAAIIDQVGPGAFYWMTDIAAQMVVLSEATLRGFSTNVSVELGASADADSIVELVVRLP
;
A
#
# COMPACT_ATOMS: atom_id res chain seq x y z
N MET A 1 17.06 -36.14 20.73
CA MET A 1 16.28 -35.17 21.55
C MET A 1 16.53 -33.71 21.14
N PHE A 2 17.77 -33.31 20.78
CA PHE A 2 18.12 -31.94 20.36
C PHE A 2 17.51 -31.45 19.03
N THR A 3 17.28 -32.34 18.06
CA THR A 3 16.73 -31.99 16.73
C THR A 3 15.26 -31.59 16.77
N TRP A 4 14.48 -32.11 17.71
CA TRP A 4 13.04 -31.84 17.83
C TRP A 4 12.76 -30.44 18.39
N PHE A 5 13.53 -30.01 19.40
CA PHE A 5 13.43 -28.65 19.92
C PHE A 5 13.87 -27.58 18.91
N ARG A 6 14.86 -27.91 18.07
CA ARG A 6 15.33 -27.01 17.00
C ARG A 6 14.31 -26.87 15.88
N HIS A 7 13.63 -27.95 15.48
CA HIS A 7 12.52 -27.88 14.53
C HIS A 7 11.35 -27.06 15.10
N ARG A 8 10.96 -27.28 16.36
CA ARG A 8 9.84 -26.56 16.98
C ARG A 8 10.09 -25.06 17.17
N ALA A 9 11.35 -24.66 17.37
CA ALA A 9 11.74 -23.24 17.42
C ALA A 9 11.69 -22.61 16.02
N ILE A 10 12.23 -23.30 15.01
CA ILE A 10 12.17 -22.88 13.61
C ILE A 10 10.71 -22.78 13.12
N ASP A 11 9.86 -23.75 13.45
CA ASP A 11 8.45 -23.74 13.07
C ASP A 11 7.68 -22.56 13.70
N ARG A 12 8.03 -22.16 14.93
CA ARG A 12 7.45 -20.96 15.57
C ARG A 12 7.92 -19.67 14.94
N GLU A 13 9.22 -19.54 14.67
CA GLU A 13 9.77 -18.36 14.00
C GLU A 13 9.20 -18.23 12.58
N LEU A 14 9.07 -19.34 11.84
CA LEU A 14 8.42 -19.36 10.53
C LEU A 14 6.94 -18.97 10.62
N THR A 15 6.20 -19.51 11.58
CA THR A 15 4.79 -19.13 11.78
C THR A 15 4.65 -17.64 12.12
N GLN A 16 5.54 -17.10 12.96
CA GLN A 16 5.55 -15.68 13.32
C GLN A 16 5.89 -14.77 12.13
N ILE A 17 6.86 -15.15 11.30
CA ILE A 17 7.20 -14.41 10.09
C ILE A 17 6.04 -14.45 9.09
N LEU A 18 5.37 -15.59 8.95
CA LEU A 18 4.20 -15.71 8.07
C LEU A 18 3.02 -14.86 8.57
N ASP A 19 2.72 -14.88 9.87
CA ASP A 19 1.69 -14.03 10.48
C ASP A 19 2.01 -12.53 10.31
N GLU A 20 3.27 -12.14 10.50
CA GLU A 20 3.70 -10.75 10.30
C GLU A 20 3.61 -10.34 8.84
N HIS A 21 3.98 -11.23 7.91
CA HIS A 21 3.87 -11.00 6.48
C HIS A 21 2.42 -10.89 6.00
N GLU A 22 1.51 -11.72 6.53
CA GLU A 22 0.09 -11.65 6.24
C GLU A 22 -0.52 -10.35 6.78
N ARG A 23 -0.12 -9.92 7.99
CA ARG A 23 -0.57 -8.66 8.58
C ARG A 23 -0.11 -7.46 7.76
N VAL A 24 1.17 -7.38 7.40
CA VAL A 24 1.72 -6.30 6.55
C VAL A 24 1.02 -6.25 5.19
N ARG A 25 0.68 -7.43 4.64
CA ARG A 25 -0.07 -7.53 3.38
C ARG A 25 -1.49 -6.99 3.50
N SER A 26 -2.18 -7.34 4.59
CA SER A 26 -3.51 -6.81 4.87
C SER A 26 -3.48 -5.30 5.04
N ASP A 27 -2.50 -4.77 5.78
CA ASP A 27 -2.37 -3.35 6.10
C ASP A 27 -2.19 -2.50 4.83
N ALA A 28 -1.31 -2.89 3.90
CA ALA A 28 -1.13 -2.12 2.68
C ALA A 28 -2.31 -2.26 1.70
N SER A 29 -3.09 -3.34 1.76
CA SER A 29 -4.32 -3.44 0.97
C SER A 29 -5.36 -2.41 1.41
N LEU A 30 -5.55 -2.24 2.73
CA LEU A 30 -6.48 -1.25 3.26
C LEU A 30 -6.10 0.18 2.83
N ILE A 31 -4.81 0.49 2.85
CA ILE A 31 -4.31 1.82 2.48
C ILE A 31 -4.44 2.05 0.98
N ARG A 32 -4.16 1.04 0.15
CA ARG A 32 -4.41 1.08 -1.29
C ARG A 32 -5.88 1.36 -1.59
N ASP A 33 -6.77 0.59 -0.96
CA ASP A 33 -8.21 0.67 -1.24
C ASP A 33 -8.75 2.05 -0.80
N PHE A 34 -8.27 2.59 0.32
CA PHE A 34 -8.57 3.95 0.73
C PHE A 34 -8.05 5.02 -0.25
N LEU A 35 -6.84 4.84 -0.79
CA LEU A 35 -6.30 5.73 -1.83
C LEU A 35 -7.15 5.70 -3.10
N LEU A 36 -7.60 4.51 -3.53
CA LEU A 36 -8.51 4.37 -4.68
C LEU A 36 -9.86 5.05 -4.41
N GLN A 37 -10.41 4.93 -3.21
CA GLN A 37 -11.62 5.64 -2.81
C GLN A 37 -11.43 7.16 -2.89
N VAL A 38 -10.32 7.69 -2.35
CA VAL A 38 -10.01 9.13 -2.42
C VAL A 38 -9.87 9.59 -3.88
N LEU A 39 -9.32 8.78 -4.78
CA LEU A 39 -9.27 9.10 -6.21
C LEU A 39 -10.66 9.14 -6.85
N ALA A 40 -11.53 8.17 -6.53
CA ALA A 40 -12.90 8.15 -6.99
C ALA A 40 -13.68 9.38 -6.48
N ASP A 41 -13.59 9.68 -5.20
CA ASP A 41 -14.22 10.83 -4.56
C ASP A 41 -13.79 12.15 -5.20
N ASN A 42 -12.48 12.29 -5.49
CA ASN A 42 -11.94 13.46 -6.19
C ASN A 42 -12.52 13.61 -7.60
N ARG A 43 -12.69 12.51 -8.33
CA ARG A 43 -13.27 12.50 -9.68
C ARG A 43 -14.75 12.85 -9.65
N ASP A 44 -15.47 12.35 -8.65
CA ASP A 44 -16.92 12.49 -8.53
C ASP A 44 -17.33 13.80 -7.81
N GLY A 45 -16.35 14.60 -7.36
CA GLY A 45 -16.55 15.90 -6.74
C GLY A 45 -17.06 15.84 -5.31
N VAL A 46 -16.81 14.73 -4.62
CA VAL A 46 -17.15 14.53 -3.21
C VAL A 46 -16.34 15.50 -2.34
N GLU A 47 -16.96 15.99 -1.26
CA GLU A 47 -16.31 16.90 -0.32
C GLU A 47 -15.09 16.24 0.35
N LYS A 48 -13.94 16.91 0.25
CA LYS A 48 -12.71 16.44 0.88
C LYS A 48 -12.78 16.69 2.37
N PHE A 49 -12.24 15.74 3.14
CA PHE A 49 -12.22 15.83 4.61
C PHE A 49 -13.62 15.98 5.21
N SER A 50 -14.63 15.38 4.57
CA SER A 50 -15.94 15.20 5.18
C SER A 50 -15.83 14.36 6.46
N ASP A 51 -16.81 14.48 7.35
CA ASP A 51 -16.86 13.69 8.57
C ASP A 51 -16.80 12.18 8.28
N GLU A 52 -17.41 11.74 7.18
CA GLU A 52 -17.37 10.34 6.71
C GLU A 52 -15.95 9.94 6.28
N ALA A 53 -15.30 10.73 5.44
CA ALA A 53 -13.92 10.45 4.99
C ALA A 53 -12.91 10.45 6.15
N LEU A 54 -13.10 11.34 7.13
CA LEU A 54 -12.26 11.38 8.34
C LEU A 54 -12.54 10.20 9.27
N ALA A 55 -13.78 9.73 9.36
CA ALA A 55 -14.13 8.55 10.13
C ALA A 55 -13.52 7.28 9.53
N ASP A 56 -13.56 7.12 8.20
CA ASP A 56 -12.93 6.01 7.50
C ASP A 56 -11.41 6.02 7.67
N ALA A 57 -10.78 7.20 7.54
CA ALA A 57 -9.35 7.36 7.80
C ALA A 57 -8.98 6.99 9.25
N ALA A 58 -9.79 7.39 10.23
CA ALA A 58 -9.58 7.05 11.64
C ALA A 58 -9.68 5.53 11.87
N ALA A 59 -10.65 4.85 11.25
CA ALA A 59 -10.78 3.40 11.36
C ALA A 59 -9.54 2.65 10.81
N ILE A 60 -8.98 3.12 9.70
CA ILE A 60 -7.74 2.56 9.13
C ILE A 60 -6.55 2.80 10.06
N ILE A 61 -6.44 4.01 10.63
CA ILE A 61 -5.38 4.33 11.60
C ILE A 61 -5.49 3.46 12.84
N ASP A 62 -6.70 3.22 13.36
CA ASP A 62 -6.90 2.36 14.53
C ASP A 62 -6.52 0.90 14.24
N GLN A 63 -6.77 0.42 13.01
CA GLN A 63 -6.45 -0.94 12.60
C GLN A 63 -4.96 -1.15 12.32
N VAL A 64 -4.35 -0.25 11.54
CA VAL A 64 -2.97 -0.39 11.04
C VAL A 64 -1.94 0.26 11.99
N GLY A 65 -2.39 1.20 12.82
CA GLY A 65 -1.53 1.93 13.75
C GLY A 65 -0.53 2.85 13.05
N PRO A 66 0.67 3.04 13.64
CA PRO A 66 1.73 3.88 13.04
C PRO A 66 2.15 3.46 11.63
N GLY A 67 1.91 2.20 11.26
CA GLY A 67 2.15 1.69 9.91
C GLY A 67 1.36 2.42 8.84
N ALA A 68 0.16 2.94 9.16
CA ALA A 68 -0.68 3.67 8.21
C ALA A 68 0.05 4.90 7.67
N PHE A 69 0.62 5.69 8.57
CA PHE A 69 1.33 6.91 8.21
C PHE A 69 2.59 6.61 7.39
N TYR A 70 3.32 5.56 7.75
CA TYR A 70 4.52 5.15 7.01
C TYR A 70 4.17 4.72 5.59
N TRP A 71 3.18 3.83 5.43
CA TRP A 71 2.73 3.36 4.12
C TRP A 71 2.22 4.50 3.23
N MET A 72 1.37 5.39 3.75
CA MET A 72 0.92 6.56 3.00
C MET A 72 2.10 7.43 2.52
N THR A 73 3.09 7.63 3.39
CA THR A 73 4.29 8.41 3.06
C THR A 73 5.16 7.71 2.03
N ASP A 74 5.31 6.38 2.14
CA ASP A 74 6.10 5.58 1.19
C ASP A 74 5.47 5.60 -0.20
N ILE A 75 4.15 5.41 -0.29
CA ILE A 75 3.40 5.54 -1.56
C ILE A 75 3.60 6.94 -2.15
N ALA A 76 3.46 8.00 -1.34
CA ALA A 76 3.68 9.37 -1.82
C ALA A 76 5.12 9.57 -2.35
N ALA A 77 6.13 9.03 -1.67
CA ALA A 77 7.51 9.08 -2.10
C ALA A 77 7.71 8.35 -3.45
N GLN A 78 7.13 7.16 -3.61
CA GLN A 78 7.17 6.40 -4.87
C GLN A 78 6.53 7.21 -6.02
N MET A 79 5.37 7.83 -5.79
CA MET A 79 4.70 8.67 -6.80
C MET A 79 5.55 9.88 -7.21
N VAL A 80 6.26 10.52 -6.27
CA VAL A 80 7.19 11.63 -6.58
C VAL A 80 8.34 11.16 -7.47
N VAL A 81 8.94 10.00 -7.19
CA VAL A 81 10.02 9.42 -8.01
C VAL A 81 9.52 9.10 -9.43
N LEU A 82 8.32 8.52 -9.55
CA LEU A 82 7.70 8.24 -10.86
C LEU A 82 7.41 9.53 -11.65
N SER A 83 6.94 10.58 -10.96
CA SER A 83 6.72 11.88 -11.57
C SER A 83 8.04 12.52 -12.03
N GLU A 84 9.10 12.44 -11.24
CA GLU A 84 10.43 12.94 -11.62
C GLU A 84 10.94 12.21 -12.88
N ALA A 85 10.89 10.88 -12.87
CA ALA A 85 11.32 10.06 -14.00
C ALA A 85 10.57 10.42 -15.29
N THR A 86 9.25 10.60 -15.20
CA THR A 86 8.39 11.00 -16.32
C THR A 86 8.79 12.38 -16.85
N LEU A 87 8.98 13.38 -15.98
CA LEU A 87 9.40 14.73 -16.37
C LEU A 87 10.80 14.75 -17.02
N ARG A 88 11.68 13.82 -16.63
CA ARG A 88 13.03 13.67 -17.19
C ARG A 88 13.08 12.78 -18.45
N GLY A 89 11.94 12.22 -18.88
CA GLY A 89 11.85 11.36 -20.05
C GLY A 89 12.41 9.95 -19.85
N PHE A 90 12.52 9.48 -18.61
CA PHE A 90 12.90 8.10 -18.29
C PHE A 90 11.68 7.18 -18.28
N SER A 91 11.83 5.99 -18.84
CA SER A 91 10.85 4.91 -18.68
C SER A 91 10.92 4.34 -17.26
N THR A 92 9.77 4.23 -16.62
CA THR A 92 9.56 3.52 -15.34
C THR A 92 8.95 2.15 -15.59
N ASN A 93 9.03 1.24 -14.62
CA ASN A 93 8.30 -0.03 -14.64
C ASN A 93 6.79 0.20 -14.91
N VAL A 94 6.21 1.22 -14.27
CA VAL A 94 4.81 1.62 -14.48
C VAL A 94 4.53 2.01 -15.93
N SER A 95 5.37 2.86 -16.52
CA SER A 95 5.20 3.29 -17.90
C SER A 95 5.39 2.16 -18.92
N VAL A 96 6.22 1.16 -18.59
CA VAL A 96 6.46 -0.01 -19.44
C VAL A 96 5.30 -1.00 -19.35
N GLU A 97 4.75 -1.22 -18.15
CA GLU A 97 3.67 -2.19 -17.92
C GLU A 97 2.30 -1.64 -18.36
N LEU A 98 1.99 -0.38 -18.05
CA LEU A 98 0.67 0.23 -18.33
C LEU A 98 0.62 1.00 -19.66
N GLY A 99 1.77 1.45 -20.17
CA GLY A 99 1.85 2.22 -21.41
C GLY A 99 1.19 3.61 -21.31
N ALA A 100 0.96 4.21 -22.48
CA ALA A 100 0.49 5.61 -22.59
C ALA A 100 -0.99 5.81 -22.22
N SER A 101 -1.77 4.74 -22.07
CA SER A 101 -3.18 4.77 -21.70
C SER A 101 -3.42 4.54 -20.21
N ALA A 102 -2.35 4.57 -19.39
CA ALA A 102 -2.47 4.40 -17.94
C ALA A 102 -3.39 5.46 -17.32
N ASP A 103 -4.28 5.01 -16.44
CA ASP A 103 -5.11 5.87 -15.59
C ASP A 103 -4.60 5.88 -14.14
N ALA A 104 -5.14 6.77 -13.30
CA ALA A 104 -4.68 6.92 -11.93
C ALA A 104 -4.87 5.63 -11.11
N ASP A 105 -6.00 4.94 -11.31
CA ASP A 105 -6.40 3.74 -10.59
C ASP A 105 -5.41 2.59 -10.88
N SER A 106 -5.12 2.33 -12.16
CA SER A 106 -4.14 1.32 -12.59
C SER A 106 -2.72 1.62 -12.14
N ILE A 107 -2.33 2.90 -12.06
CA ILE A 107 -1.04 3.31 -11.49
C ILE A 107 -1.00 2.95 -10.00
N VAL A 108 -2.05 3.26 -9.23
CA VAL A 108 -2.13 2.92 -7.80
C VAL A 108 -2.07 1.41 -7.58
N GLU A 109 -2.84 0.64 -8.33
CA GLU A 109 -2.83 -0.83 -8.22
C GLU A 109 -1.46 -1.44 -8.50
N LEU A 110 -0.72 -0.87 -9.44
CA LEU A 110 0.62 -1.35 -9.79
C LEU A 110 1.69 -0.91 -8.78
N VAL A 111 1.62 0.33 -8.30
CA VAL A 111 2.60 0.90 -7.36
C VAL A 111 2.42 0.30 -5.96
N VAL A 112 1.17 0.14 -5.52
CA VAL A 112 0.84 -0.47 -4.23
C VAL A 112 0.66 -1.99 -4.39
N ARG A 113 1.63 -2.63 -5.05
CA ARG A 113 1.73 -4.10 -5.06
C ARG A 113 2.41 -4.56 -3.78
N LEU A 114 1.70 -5.41 -3.08
CA LEU A 114 2.23 -6.09 -1.91
C LEU A 114 3.29 -7.11 -2.34
N PRO A 115 4.44 -7.17 -1.64
CA PRO A 115 5.45 -8.17 -1.91
C PRO A 115 4.95 -9.61 -1.73
#